data_AF-A0A2E2EKH3-F1
#
_entry.id   AF-A0A2E2EKH3-F1
#
_cell.length_a   1.000
_cell.length_b   1.000
_cell.length_c   1.000
_cell.angle_alpha   90.00
_cell.angle_beta   90.00
_cell.angle_gamma   90.00
#
_symmetry.space_group_name_H-M   'P 1'
#
loop_
_entity.id
_entity.type
_entity.pdbx_description
1 polymer ?
#
loop_
_entity_poly.entity_id
_entity_poly.type
_entity_poly.pdbx_seq_one_letter_code
_entity_poly.pdbx_strand_id
1 'polypeptide(L)'
;MKKLIIIFLFFTTSLLAGKVERLGFYNLQELLEDDNLTYKIIKSCVSLNSAITEITKKDYPKLSKSFFETANYLYPFGILTLAKIKKINYKDAEKEYLTSVSAQVSDYMDFMKENGVANQSFIKGTFIGDDLNFCNEIRSAIEITISETKKLKSQD
;
A
#
# COMPACT_ATOMS: atom_id res chain seq x y z
N MET A 1 23.76 -44.60 25.91
CA MET A 1 23.82 -43.15 26.18
C MET A 1 24.69 -42.48 25.12
N LYS A 2 24.06 -41.91 24.09
CA LYS A 2 24.68 -40.95 23.17
C LYS A 2 23.58 -39.93 22.85
N LYS A 3 23.63 -38.76 23.48
CA LYS A 3 22.74 -37.65 23.16
C LYS A 3 23.32 -36.96 21.92
N LEU A 4 22.67 -37.12 20.78
CA LEU A 4 22.93 -36.29 19.60
C LEU A 4 22.32 -34.91 19.89
N ILE A 5 23.16 -33.93 20.20
CA ILE A 5 22.76 -32.53 20.25
C ILE A 5 22.74 -32.04 18.81
N ILE A 6 21.56 -31.94 18.21
CA ILE A 6 21.37 -31.28 16.94
C ILE A 6 21.33 -29.78 17.23
N ILE A 7 22.44 -29.09 16.97
CA ILE A 7 22.47 -27.62 16.97
C ILE A 7 21.80 -27.18 15.67
N PHE A 8 20.57 -26.67 15.78
CA PHE A 8 19.88 -26.01 14.67
C PHE A 8 20.54 -24.64 14.45
N LEU A 9 21.59 -24.60 13.64
CA LEU A 9 22.16 -23.36 13.12
C LEU A 9 21.15 -22.78 12.10
N PHE A 10 20.21 -21.98 12.60
CA PHE A 10 19.51 -21.00 11.76
C PHE A 10 20.56 -19.99 11.30
N PHE A 11 21.14 -20.22 10.13
CA PHE A 11 21.72 -19.14 9.35
C PHE A 11 20.55 -18.23 8.97
N THR A 12 20.24 -17.26 9.82
CA THR A 12 19.59 -16.05 9.35
C THR A 12 20.63 -15.40 8.45
N THR A 13 20.62 -15.76 7.16
CA THR A 13 20.98 -14.75 6.17
C THR A 13 20.18 -13.53 6.57
N SER A 14 20.82 -12.37 6.65
CA SER A 14 20.09 -11.12 6.66
C SER A 14 19.33 -11.09 5.34
N LEU A 15 18.18 -11.79 5.28
CA LEU A 15 17.07 -11.44 4.43
C LEU A 15 16.95 -9.96 4.71
N LEU A 16 17.39 -9.14 3.74
CA LEU A 16 17.01 -7.75 3.68
C LEU A 16 15.50 -7.79 3.94
N ALA A 17 15.09 -7.39 5.14
CA ALA A 17 13.70 -7.28 5.47
C ALA A 17 13.15 -6.36 4.39
N GLY A 18 12.36 -6.92 3.46
CA GLY A 18 11.74 -6.12 2.42
C GLY A 18 11.01 -5.00 3.15
N LYS A 19 11.44 -3.76 2.94
CA LYS A 19 10.83 -2.57 3.59
C LYS A 19 9.35 -2.40 3.24
N VAL A 20 8.89 -3.17 2.25
CA VAL A 20 7.51 -3.29 1.81
C VAL A 20 6.90 -4.57 2.37
N GLU A 21 5.79 -4.42 3.08
CA GLU A 21 5.04 -5.50 3.69
C GLU A 21 3.82 -5.85 2.82
N ARG A 22 3.50 -7.14 2.75
CA ARG A 22 2.27 -7.62 2.10
C ARG A 22 1.03 -7.09 2.82
N LEU A 23 0.05 -6.60 2.06
CA LEU A 23 -1.16 -5.96 2.57
C LEU A 23 -2.34 -6.93 2.77
N GLY A 24 -2.47 -7.95 1.91
CA GLY A 24 -3.67 -8.81 1.80
C GLY A 24 -4.00 -9.76 2.96
N PHE A 25 -3.66 -9.42 4.21
CA PHE A 25 -4.01 -10.21 5.40
C PHE A 25 -5.18 -9.63 6.21
N TYR A 26 -5.63 -8.41 5.90
CA TYR A 26 -6.65 -7.70 6.67
C TYR A 26 -7.98 -7.70 5.95
N ASN A 27 -9.07 -7.88 6.70
CA ASN A 27 -10.42 -7.71 6.15
C ASN A 27 -10.89 -6.26 6.32
N LEU A 28 -11.96 -5.89 5.60
CA LEU A 28 -12.47 -4.51 5.62
C LEU A 28 -12.99 -4.08 7.00
N GLN A 29 -13.52 -5.01 7.80
CA GLN A 29 -14.04 -4.69 9.13
C GLN A 29 -12.92 -4.27 10.09
N GLU A 30 -11.82 -5.02 10.12
CA GLU A 30 -10.63 -4.67 10.90
C GLU A 30 -10.09 -3.29 10.54
N LEU A 31 -10.13 -2.92 9.26
CA LEU A 31 -9.71 -1.60 8.82
C LEU A 31 -10.60 -0.50 9.40
N LEU A 32 -11.92 -0.67 9.34
CA LEU A 32 -12.87 0.33 9.83
C LEU A 32 -12.75 0.60 11.35
N GLU A 33 -12.29 -0.38 12.11
CA GLU A 33 -12.18 -0.30 13.57
C GLU A 33 -10.81 0.25 14.05
N ASP A 34 -9.76 0.17 13.23
CA ASP A 34 -8.41 0.65 13.57
C ASP A 34 -7.91 1.74 12.60
N ASP A 35 -7.93 2.99 13.07
CA ASP A 35 -7.44 4.13 12.31
C ASP A 35 -5.96 3.99 11.91
N ASN A 36 -5.10 3.43 12.77
CA ASN A 36 -3.67 3.27 12.47
C ASN A 36 -3.48 2.22 11.37
N LEU A 37 -4.23 1.12 11.43
CA LEU A 37 -4.23 0.11 10.38
C LEU A 37 -4.77 0.68 9.07
N THR A 38 -5.90 1.39 9.10
CA THR A 38 -6.43 2.09 7.93
C THR A 38 -5.41 3.05 7.33
N TYR A 39 -4.75 3.87 8.15
CA TYR A 39 -3.70 4.77 7.69
C TYR A 39 -2.55 4.00 7.01
N LYS A 40 -2.07 2.92 7.63
CA LYS A 40 -1.01 2.07 7.08
C LYS A 40 -1.40 1.49 5.72
N ILE A 41 -2.62 0.95 5.59
CA ILE A 41 -3.10 0.35 4.34
C ILE A 41 -3.30 1.40 3.25
N ILE A 42 -3.98 2.50 3.54
CA ILE A 42 -4.21 3.57 2.54
C ILE A 42 -2.88 4.16 2.06
N LYS A 43 -1.96 4.45 2.98
CA LYS A 43 -0.60 4.91 2.64
C LYS A 43 0.12 3.92 1.72
N SER A 44 0.05 2.63 2.06
CA SER A 44 0.72 1.58 1.29
C SER A 44 0.10 1.41 -0.10
N CYS A 45 -1.23 1.48 -0.21
CA CYS A 45 -1.93 1.45 -1.49
C CYS A 45 -1.59 2.65 -2.37
N VAL A 46 -1.58 3.85 -1.82
CA VAL A 46 -1.13 5.06 -2.54
C VAL A 46 0.30 4.88 -3.02
N SER A 47 1.20 4.46 -2.12
CA SER A 47 2.63 4.30 -2.45
C SER A 47 2.88 3.24 -3.51
N LEU A 48 2.20 2.10 -3.44
CA LEU A 48 2.29 1.02 -4.42
C LEU A 48 1.83 1.48 -5.81
N ASN A 49 0.64 2.09 -5.87
CA ASN A 49 0.09 2.60 -7.13
C ASN A 49 1.01 3.68 -7.72
N SER A 50 1.51 4.62 -6.91
CA SER A 50 2.47 5.64 -7.35
C SER A 50 3.80 5.05 -7.84
N ALA A 51 4.34 4.02 -7.18
CA ALA A 51 5.54 3.33 -7.62
C ALA A 51 5.36 2.68 -8.99
N ILE A 52 4.20 2.03 -9.22
CA ILE A 52 3.89 1.41 -10.51
C ILE A 52 3.68 2.47 -11.59
N THR A 53 3.02 3.58 -11.26
CA THR A 53 2.93 4.74 -12.15
C THR A 53 4.31 5.16 -12.64
N GLU A 54 5.27 5.37 -11.76
CA GLU A 54 6.61 5.84 -12.14
C GLU A 54 7.39 4.83 -13.00
N ILE A 55 7.43 3.55 -12.61
CA ILE A 55 8.19 2.54 -13.38
C ILE A 55 7.57 2.26 -14.77
N THR A 56 6.25 2.45 -14.93
CA THR A 56 5.55 2.18 -16.19
C THR A 56 5.32 3.42 -17.06
N LYS A 57 5.61 4.62 -16.54
CA LYS A 57 5.28 5.91 -17.19
C LYS A 57 5.81 6.04 -18.62
N LYS A 58 7.03 5.59 -18.86
CA LYS A 58 7.70 5.72 -20.16
C LYS A 58 7.17 4.72 -21.18
N ASP A 59 7.11 3.45 -20.78
CA ASP A 59 6.88 2.34 -21.72
C ASP A 59 5.38 1.98 -21.84
N TYR A 60 4.58 2.27 -20.81
CA TYR A 60 3.15 1.97 -20.75
C TYR A 60 2.32 3.15 -20.20
N PRO A 61 2.30 4.30 -20.88
CA PRO A 61 1.70 5.54 -20.35
C PRO A 61 0.20 5.42 -20.04
N LYS A 62 -0.56 4.63 -20.82
CA LYS A 62 -1.99 4.38 -20.53
C LYS A 62 -2.19 3.61 -19.23
N LEU A 63 -1.34 2.63 -18.96
CA LEU A 63 -1.37 1.83 -17.73
C LEU A 63 -0.89 2.66 -16.53
N SER A 64 0.20 3.40 -16.70
CA SER A 64 0.72 4.33 -15.70
C SER A 64 -0.36 5.31 -15.24
N LYS A 65 -1.17 5.82 -16.18
CA LYS A 65 -2.28 6.73 -15.89
C LYS A 65 -3.36 6.10 -14.99
N SER A 66 -3.73 4.83 -15.19
CA SER A 66 -4.78 4.21 -14.35
C SER A 66 -4.31 3.99 -12.90
N PHE A 67 -3.04 3.67 -12.70
CA PHE A 67 -2.44 3.60 -11.36
C PHE A 67 -2.36 4.98 -10.70
N PHE A 68 -2.04 6.02 -11.49
CA PHE A 68 -1.99 7.40 -11.00
C PHE A 68 -3.36 7.87 -10.52
N GLU A 69 -4.42 7.59 -11.29
CA GLU A 69 -5.80 7.90 -10.91
C GLU A 69 -6.20 7.20 -9.61
N THR A 70 -5.80 5.95 -9.42
CA THR A 70 -6.06 5.20 -8.17
C THR A 70 -5.31 5.79 -6.98
N ALA A 71 -4.02 6.11 -7.14
CA ALA A 71 -3.23 6.75 -6.10
C ALA A 71 -3.84 8.09 -5.67
N ASN A 72 -4.21 8.94 -6.64
CA ASN A 72 -4.81 10.25 -6.37
C ASN A 72 -6.19 10.15 -5.72
N TYR A 73 -6.99 9.15 -6.09
CA TYR A 73 -8.28 8.94 -5.45
C TYR A 73 -8.09 8.62 -3.96
N LEU A 74 -7.16 7.72 -3.63
CA LEU A 74 -6.91 7.30 -2.24
C LEU A 74 -6.14 8.35 -1.41
N TYR A 75 -5.41 9.26 -2.06
CA TYR A 75 -4.50 10.20 -1.41
C TYR A 75 -5.15 11.07 -0.30
N PRO A 76 -6.30 11.73 -0.52
CA PRO A 76 -6.93 12.56 0.50
C PRO A 76 -7.39 11.76 1.73
N PHE A 77 -7.78 10.50 1.55
CA PHE A 77 -8.21 9.65 2.66
C PHE A 77 -7.06 9.36 3.63
N GLY A 78 -5.86 9.12 3.10
CA GLY A 78 -4.67 8.93 3.93
C GLY A 78 -4.32 10.17 4.76
N ILE A 79 -4.49 11.37 4.19
CA ILE A 79 -4.31 12.64 4.91
C ILE A 79 -5.35 12.78 6.02
N LEU A 80 -6.63 12.54 5.72
CA LEU A 80 -7.71 12.63 6.70
C LEU A 80 -7.52 11.67 7.87
N THR A 81 -7.13 10.42 7.59
CA THR A 81 -6.87 9.42 8.65
C THR A 81 -5.66 9.83 9.48
N LEU A 82 -4.57 10.31 8.87
CA LEU A 82 -3.40 10.78 9.61
C LEU A 82 -3.73 11.98 10.50
N ALA A 83 -4.49 12.95 9.97
CA ALA A 83 -4.94 14.11 10.72
C ALA A 83 -5.77 13.70 11.94
N LYS A 84 -6.66 12.70 11.79
CA LYS A 84 -7.46 12.13 12.88
C LYS A 84 -6.59 11.47 13.96
N ILE A 85 -5.67 10.58 13.57
CA ILE A 85 -4.77 9.87 14.49
C ILE A 85 -3.94 10.86 15.30
N LYS A 86 -3.34 11.84 14.63
CA LYS A 86 -2.40 12.79 15.23
C LYS A 86 -3.04 14.02 15.84
N LYS A 87 -4.34 14.23 15.62
CA LYS A 87 -5.07 15.43 16.05
C LYS A 87 -4.43 16.72 15.55
N ILE A 88 -4.00 16.73 14.29
CA ILE A 88 -3.39 17.88 13.60
C ILE A 88 -4.29 18.38 12.47
N ASN A 89 -4.05 19.59 11.98
CA ASN A 89 -4.80 20.11 10.84
C ASN A 89 -4.40 19.39 9.54
N TYR A 90 -5.26 19.52 8.52
CA TYR A 90 -5.08 18.88 7.22
C TYR A 90 -3.74 19.22 6.56
N LYS A 91 -3.31 20.49 6.62
CA LYS A 91 -2.10 20.97 5.94
C LYS A 91 -0.83 20.36 6.54
N ASP A 92 -0.78 20.24 7.87
CA ASP A 92 0.34 19.60 8.56
C ASP A 92 0.34 18.09 8.31
N ALA A 93 -0.83 17.46 8.31
CA ALA A 93 -0.97 16.05 7.95
C ALA A 93 -0.55 15.80 6.49
N GLU A 94 -0.91 16.66 5.54
CA GLU A 94 -0.54 16.53 4.13
C GLU A 94 0.98 16.53 3.93
N LYS A 95 1.70 17.44 4.60
CA LYS A 95 3.16 17.51 4.52
C LYS A 95 3.83 16.25 5.05
N GLU A 96 3.36 15.74 6.19
CA GLU A 96 3.88 14.50 6.76
C GLU A 96 3.52 13.30 5.88
N TYR A 97 2.27 13.26 5.40
CA TYR A 97 1.77 12.19 4.56
C TYR A 97 2.58 12.08 3.26
N LEU A 98 2.81 13.21 2.59
CA LEU A 98 3.65 13.28 1.39
C LEU A 98 5.04 12.67 1.65
N THR A 99 5.68 13.07 2.76
CA THR A 99 7.01 12.56 3.13
C THR A 99 6.97 11.03 3.32
N SER A 100 5.94 10.53 4.02
CA SER A 100 5.78 9.10 4.29
C SER A 100 5.49 8.28 3.02
N VAL A 101 4.68 8.81 2.11
CA VAL A 101 4.35 8.20 0.83
C VAL A 101 5.59 8.18 -0.07
N SER A 102 6.30 9.30 -0.24
CA SER A 102 7.49 9.38 -1.09
C SER A 102 8.59 8.40 -0.67
N ALA A 103 8.79 8.21 0.63
CA ALA A 103 9.73 7.21 1.13
C ALA A 103 9.30 5.79 0.73
N GLN A 104 8.03 5.44 0.96
CA GLN A 104 7.52 4.09 0.67
C GLN A 104 7.38 3.81 -0.84
N VAL A 105 7.12 4.84 -1.67
CA VAL A 105 7.18 4.75 -3.13
C VAL A 105 8.57 4.28 -3.57
N SER A 106 9.62 4.88 -3.00
CA SER A 106 10.99 4.51 -3.32
C SER A 106 11.26 3.04 -2.94
N ASP A 107 10.82 2.62 -1.76
CA ASP A 107 10.97 1.24 -1.29
C ASP A 107 10.24 0.22 -2.20
N TYR A 108 9.02 0.53 -2.67
CA TYR A 108 8.29 -0.30 -3.63
C TYR A 108 8.98 -0.35 -5.00
N MET A 109 9.51 0.78 -5.48
CA MET A 109 10.24 0.82 -6.74
C MET A 109 11.51 -0.03 -6.69
N ASP A 110 12.27 0.04 -5.60
CA ASP A 110 13.48 -0.74 -5.42
C ASP A 110 13.16 -2.24 -5.35
N PHE A 111 12.15 -2.63 -4.55
CA PHE A 111 11.67 -4.01 -4.49
C PHE A 111 11.26 -4.55 -5.87
N MET A 112 10.46 -3.79 -6.61
CA MET A 112 10.02 -4.21 -7.94
C MET A 112 11.19 -4.33 -8.91
N LYS A 113 12.14 -3.37 -8.92
CA LYS A 113 13.32 -3.41 -9.78
C LYS A 113 14.21 -4.63 -9.48
N GLU A 114 14.46 -4.92 -8.21
CA GLU A 114 15.19 -6.12 -7.79
C GLU A 114 14.50 -7.39 -8.32
N ASN A 115 13.17 -7.48 -8.19
CA ASN A 115 12.40 -8.57 -8.76
C ASN A 115 12.48 -8.62 -10.29
N GLY A 116 12.49 -7.46 -10.95
CA GLY A 116 12.66 -7.32 -12.39
C GLY A 116 13.99 -7.92 -12.88
N VAL A 117 15.08 -7.71 -12.14
CA VAL A 117 16.40 -8.29 -12.44
C VAL A 117 16.39 -9.80 -12.21
N ALA A 118 15.81 -10.27 -11.10
CA ALA A 118 15.83 -11.69 -10.74
C ALA A 118 14.86 -12.55 -11.57
N ASN A 119 13.67 -12.03 -11.88
CA ASN A 119 12.54 -12.79 -12.42
C ASN A 119 12.05 -12.29 -13.79
N GLN A 120 12.73 -11.31 -14.39
CA GLN A 120 12.32 -10.65 -15.66
C GLN A 120 10.89 -10.08 -15.62
N SER A 121 10.41 -9.76 -14.43
CA SER A 121 9.08 -9.19 -14.18
C SER A 121 9.11 -8.37 -12.91
N PHE A 122 8.46 -7.21 -12.90
CA PHE A 122 8.33 -6.41 -11.67
C PHE A 122 7.36 -6.99 -10.65
N ILE A 123 6.48 -7.92 -11.07
CA ILE A 123 5.34 -8.40 -10.25
C ILE A 123 5.34 -9.92 -10.08
N LYS A 124 5.68 -10.68 -11.13
CA LYS A 124 5.55 -12.15 -11.10
C LYS A 124 6.39 -12.75 -9.97
N GLY A 125 5.79 -13.68 -9.22
CA GLY A 125 6.44 -14.34 -8.08
C GLY A 125 6.46 -13.51 -6.80
N THR A 126 5.77 -12.37 -6.76
CA THR A 126 5.68 -11.49 -5.58
C THR A 126 4.22 -11.30 -5.14
N PHE A 127 4.04 -10.68 -3.98
CA PHE A 127 2.73 -10.31 -3.45
C PHE A 127 2.12 -9.06 -4.12
N ILE A 128 2.84 -8.37 -5.00
CA ILE A 128 2.42 -7.08 -5.57
C ILE A 128 1.09 -7.19 -6.32
N GLY A 129 0.87 -8.28 -7.07
CA GLY A 129 -0.39 -8.51 -7.77
C GLY A 129 -1.59 -8.66 -6.82
N ASP A 130 -1.40 -9.38 -5.71
CA ASP A 130 -2.42 -9.57 -4.69
C ASP A 130 -2.72 -8.24 -3.98
N ASP A 131 -1.70 -7.48 -3.63
CA ASP A 131 -1.84 -6.19 -2.97
C ASP A 131 -2.49 -5.13 -3.87
N LEU A 132 -2.25 -5.18 -5.19
CA LEU A 132 -2.96 -4.35 -6.15
C LEU A 132 -4.47 -4.65 -6.17
N ASN A 133 -4.84 -5.94 -6.15
CA ASN A 133 -6.25 -6.34 -6.08
C ASN A 133 -6.88 -5.85 -4.78
N PHE A 134 -6.20 -6.04 -3.65
CA PHE A 134 -6.64 -5.56 -2.35
C PHE A 134 -6.84 -4.03 -2.34
N CYS A 135 -5.90 -3.26 -2.88
CA CYS A 135 -6.04 -1.81 -2.98
C CYS A 135 -7.23 -1.37 -3.85
N ASN A 136 -7.55 -2.13 -4.91
CA ASN A 136 -8.74 -1.89 -5.72
C ASN A 136 -10.02 -2.19 -4.94
N GLU A 137 -10.05 -3.23 -4.12
CA GLU A 137 -11.17 -3.54 -3.22
C GLU A 137 -11.40 -2.40 -2.21
N ILE A 138 -10.32 -1.87 -1.61
CA ILE A 138 -10.40 -0.71 -0.70
C ILE A 138 -10.94 0.52 -1.42
N ARG A 139 -10.44 0.82 -2.63
CA ARG A 139 -10.97 1.92 -3.44
C ARG A 139 -12.46 1.75 -3.68
N SER A 140 -12.88 0.58 -4.14
CA SER A 140 -14.28 0.29 -4.44
C SER A 140 -15.17 0.36 -3.21
N ALA A 141 -14.70 -0.10 -2.05
CA ALA A 141 -15.43 0.04 -0.79
C ALA A 141 -15.70 1.52 -0.46
N ILE A 142 -14.67 2.38 -0.55
CA ILE A 142 -14.81 3.82 -0.32
C ILE A 142 -15.78 4.46 -1.33
N GLU A 143 -15.67 4.11 -2.61
CA GLU A 143 -16.56 4.61 -3.67
C GLU A 143 -18.03 4.27 -3.38
N ILE A 144 -18.30 3.03 -3.00
CA ILE A 144 -19.65 2.55 -2.63
C ILE A 144 -20.15 3.33 -1.41
N THR A 145 -19.37 3.43 -0.34
CA THR A 145 -19.76 4.14 0.89
C THR A 145 -20.13 5.60 0.60
N ILE A 146 -19.34 6.30 -0.23
CA ILE A 146 -19.63 7.69 -0.60
C ILE A 146 -20.90 7.78 -1.46
N SER A 147 -21.06 6.87 -2.42
CA SER A 147 -22.24 6.82 -3.29
C SER A 147 -23.53 6.61 -2.49
N GLU A 148 -23.55 5.61 -1.60
CA GLU A 148 -24.71 5.33 -0.74
C GLU A 148 -24.99 6.48 0.24
N THR A 149 -23.95 7.08 0.82
CA THR A 149 -24.11 8.27 1.68
C THR A 149 -24.74 9.45 0.94
N LYS A 150 -24.35 9.68 -0.33
CA LYS A 150 -24.94 10.73 -1.16
C LYS A 150 -26.42 10.45 -1.47
N LYS A 151 -26.78 9.21 -1.77
CA LYS A 151 -28.17 8.81 -2.03
C LYS A 151 -29.05 9.08 -0.81
N LEU A 152 -28.59 8.68 0.39
CA LEU A 152 -29.32 8.90 1.64
C LEU A 152 -29.54 10.39 1.90
N LYS A 153 -28.51 11.23 1.76
CA LYS A 153 -28.63 12.69 1.93
C LYS A 153 -29.52 13.39 0.90
N SER A 154 -29.76 12.77 -0.25
CA SER A 154 -30.64 13.34 -1.30
C SER A 154 -32.12 12.98 -1.10
N GLN A 155 -32.43 12.11 -0.13
CA GLN A 155 -33.79 11.71 0.24
C GLN A 155 -34.32 12.47 1.46
N ASP A 156 -33.46 13.23 2.15
CA ASP A 156 -33.77 14.17 3.22
C ASP A 156 -34.05 15.59 2.67
#